data_AF-A0A5E7HVG7-F1
#
_entry.id   AF-A0A5E7HVG7-F1
#
_cell.length_a   1.000
_cell.length_b   1.000
_cell.length_c   1.000
_cell.angle_alpha   90.00
_cell.angle_beta   90.00
_cell.angle_gamma   90.00
#
_symmetry.space_group_name_H-M   'P 1'
#
loop_
_entity.id
_entity.type
_entity.pdbx_description
1 polymer ?
#
loop_
_entity_poly.entity_id
_entity_poly.type
_entity_poly.pdbx_seq_one_letter_code
_entity_poly.pdbx_strand_id
1 'polypeptide(L)'
;MPEWISALQSALLNESATLFRRKYYENGSHAGFILYMTDAAQTEADINALRKALKESKGPGNFRNLFVYSPTGKKDGIQLIPVSEVAAKDEFNSIKNQTRDDVLASLRIPPQLMGIVPQNAGGFGSIREAAQIYAANELEPIQTRMTQLNHWLGEEVLRFKPYEIAGEA
;
A
#
# COMPACT_ATOMS: atom_id res chain seq x y z
N MET A 1 23.60 -8.95 9.73
CA MET A 1 22.34 -8.19 9.67
C MET A 1 21.27 -9.05 9.01
N PRO A 2 20.00 -8.98 9.43
CA PRO A 2 18.93 -9.71 8.76
C PRO A 2 18.76 -9.27 7.30
N GLU A 3 18.54 -10.22 6.39
CA GLU A 3 18.48 -9.97 4.94
C GLU A 3 17.30 -9.05 4.54
N TRP A 4 16.20 -9.07 5.30
CA TRP A 4 15.00 -8.28 5.04
C TRP A 4 15.11 -6.79 5.41
N ILE A 5 16.17 -6.38 6.12
CA ILE A 5 16.26 -5.01 6.66
C ILE A 5 16.40 -3.94 5.57
N SER A 6 16.96 -4.29 4.41
CA SER A 6 17.13 -3.41 3.25
C SER A 6 15.79 -2.98 2.64
N ALA A 7 14.77 -3.83 2.71
CA ALA A 7 13.43 -3.55 2.18
C ALA A 7 12.41 -3.17 3.25
N LEU A 8 12.82 -3.01 4.51
CA LEU A 8 11.90 -2.69 5.61
C LEU A 8 11.11 -1.40 5.33
N GLN A 9 11.79 -0.34 4.89
CA GLN A 9 11.14 0.93 4.61
C GLN A 9 10.20 0.83 3.41
N SER A 10 10.59 0.08 2.38
CA SER A 10 9.73 -0.19 1.21
C SER A 10 8.48 -0.98 1.62
N ALA A 11 8.60 -1.99 2.48
CA ALA A 11 7.46 -2.76 2.99
C ALA A 11 6.49 -1.87 3.80
N LEU A 12 7.01 -1.06 4.73
CA LEU A 12 6.19 -0.14 5.54
C LEU A 12 5.49 0.92 4.68
N LEU A 13 6.16 1.43 3.65
CA LEU A 13 5.58 2.38 2.71
C LEU A 13 4.49 1.72 1.85
N ASN A 14 4.69 0.48 1.42
CA ASN A 14 3.70 -0.29 0.66
C ASN A 14 2.42 -0.56 1.47
N GLU A 15 2.58 -0.91 2.75
CA GLU A 15 1.48 -1.07 3.71
C GLU A 15 0.73 0.25 3.89
N SER A 16 1.47 1.34 4.17
CA SER A 16 0.91 2.68 4.36
C SER A 16 0.10 3.15 3.16
N ALA A 17 0.60 2.94 1.93
CA ALA A 17 -0.13 3.25 0.70
C ALA A 17 -1.44 2.45 0.55
N THR A 18 -1.44 1.20 1.00
CA THR A 18 -2.63 0.33 0.96
C THR A 18 -3.67 0.78 1.98
N LEU A 19 -3.24 1.03 3.22
CA LEU A 19 -4.09 1.56 4.28
C LEU A 19 -4.68 2.93 3.91
N PHE A 20 -3.87 3.79 3.29
CA PHE A 20 -4.33 5.09 2.80
C PHE A 20 -5.44 4.91 1.76
N ARG A 21 -5.24 4.07 0.73
CA ARG A 21 -6.27 3.80 -0.29
C ARG A 21 -7.57 3.24 0.29
N ARG A 22 -7.46 2.35 1.26
CA ARG A 22 -8.62 1.80 1.96
C ARG A 22 -9.37 2.89 2.73
N LYS A 23 -8.66 3.70 3.54
CA LYS A 23 -9.24 4.85 4.25
C LYS A 23 -9.82 5.88 3.28
N TYR A 24 -9.18 6.10 2.14
CA TYR A 24 -9.64 6.99 1.08
C TYR A 24 -10.97 6.49 0.50
N TYR A 25 -11.09 5.18 0.24
CA TYR A 25 -12.33 4.57 -0.24
C TYR A 25 -13.43 4.58 0.83
N GLU A 26 -13.11 4.16 2.06
CA GLU A 26 -14.08 4.10 3.16
C GLU A 26 -14.61 5.50 3.52
N ASN A 27 -13.76 6.52 3.63
CA ASN A 27 -14.19 7.82 4.13
C ASN A 27 -14.87 8.72 3.08
N GLY A 28 -14.79 8.39 1.79
CA GLY A 28 -15.44 9.11 0.69
C GLY A 28 -15.07 10.60 0.51
N SER A 29 -14.24 11.16 1.40
CA SER A 29 -13.92 12.59 1.46
C SER A 29 -12.63 12.89 0.72
N HIS A 30 -12.79 13.36 -0.51
CA HIS A 30 -11.77 13.59 -1.53
C HIS A 30 -10.95 14.88 -1.37
N ALA A 31 -10.55 15.20 -0.14
CA ALA A 31 -9.74 16.34 0.29
C ALA A 31 -10.46 17.10 1.40
N GLY A 32 -9.67 17.56 2.36
CA GLY A 32 -10.11 18.66 3.19
C GLY A 32 -10.43 19.87 2.31
N PHE A 33 -11.44 20.62 2.69
CA PHE A 33 -11.64 21.97 2.18
C PHE A 33 -11.56 22.95 3.34
N ILE A 34 -11.11 24.16 3.05
CA ILE A 34 -11.20 25.27 3.98
C ILE A 34 -12.52 25.96 3.68
N LEU A 35 -13.46 25.87 4.61
CA LEU A 35 -14.67 26.70 4.58
C LEU A 35 -14.31 28.08 5.13
N TYR A 36 -14.20 29.05 4.23
CA TYR A 36 -13.91 30.44 4.55
C TYR A 36 -15.23 31.22 4.58
N MET A 37 -15.52 31.89 5.71
CA MET A 37 -16.75 32.65 5.88
C MET A 37 -16.43 34.07 6.38
N THR A 38 -16.95 35.07 5.69
CA THR A 38 -16.71 36.51 5.98
C THR A 38 -17.98 37.30 6.27
N ASP A 39 -19.14 36.65 6.18
CA ASP A 39 -20.43 37.31 6.33
C ASP A 39 -20.74 37.62 7.80
N ALA A 40 -21.07 38.88 8.09
CA ALA A 40 -21.29 39.38 9.45
C ALA A 40 -22.67 39.00 10.04
N ALA A 41 -23.52 38.34 9.25
CA ALA A 41 -24.93 38.10 9.56
C ALA A 41 -25.22 36.79 10.34
N GLN A 42 -24.19 36.04 10.76
CA GLN A 42 -24.35 34.76 11.43
C GLN A 42 -24.13 34.87 12.94
N THR A 43 -25.05 34.33 13.74
CA THR A 43 -24.85 34.26 15.19
C THR A 43 -23.81 33.19 15.53
N GLU A 44 -23.14 33.32 16.68
CA GLU A 44 -22.16 32.32 17.14
C GLU A 44 -22.77 30.91 17.26
N ALA A 45 -24.07 30.82 17.55
CA ALA A 45 -24.81 29.56 17.58
C ALA A 45 -24.88 28.90 16.20
N ASP A 46 -25.15 29.67 15.14
CA ASP A 46 -25.24 29.17 13.76
C ASP A 46 -23.87 28.71 13.25
N ILE A 47 -22.81 29.45 13.59
CA ILE A 47 -21.42 29.07 13.27
C ILE A 47 -21.07 27.73 13.93
N ASN A 48 -21.47 27.54 15.19
CA ASN A 48 -21.23 26.30 15.92
C ASN A 48 -22.06 25.13 15.37
N ALA A 49 -23.31 25.37 14.95
CA ALA A 49 -24.15 24.38 14.29
C ALA A 49 -23.57 23.93 12.94
N LEU A 50 -23.10 24.88 12.11
CA LEU A 50 -22.41 24.59 10.86
C LEU A 50 -21.12 23.80 11.09
N ARG A 51 -20.30 24.19 12.07
CA ARG A 51 -19.08 23.47 12.43
C ARG A 51 -19.38 22.03 12.86
N LYS A 52 -20.45 21.83 13.65
CA LYS A 52 -20.89 20.50 14.08
C LYS A 52 -21.38 19.66 12.90
N ALA A 53 -22.23 20.22 12.03
CA ALA A 53 -22.72 19.55 10.83
C ALA A 53 -21.58 19.11 9.89
N LEU A 54 -20.57 19.97 9.69
CA LEU A 54 -19.37 19.66 8.90
C LEU A 54 -18.46 18.61 9.55
N LYS A 55 -18.44 18.52 10.87
CA LYS A 55 -17.68 17.49 11.60
C LYS A 55 -18.40 16.14 11.52
N GLU A 56 -19.73 16.15 11.62
CA GLU A 56 -20.59 14.97 11.53
C GLU A 56 -20.71 14.45 10.08
N SER A 57 -20.55 15.32 9.08
CA SER A 57 -20.53 14.92 7.66
C SER A 57 -19.24 14.20 7.23
N LYS A 58 -18.25 14.05 8.12
CA LYS A 58 -17.03 13.27 7.85
C LYS A 58 -17.28 11.78 8.14
N GLY A 59 -17.20 10.93 7.12
CA GLY A 59 -17.23 9.47 7.26
C GLY A 59 -17.90 8.75 6.09
N PRO A 60 -17.79 7.40 6.04
CA PRO A 60 -18.44 6.58 5.02
C PRO A 60 -19.94 6.87 4.92
N GLY A 61 -20.42 7.27 3.74
CA GLY A 61 -21.84 7.52 3.48
C GLY A 61 -22.42 8.84 4.01
N ASN A 62 -21.60 9.74 4.59
CA ASN A 62 -22.07 10.96 5.25
C ASN A 62 -21.98 12.25 4.42
N PHE A 63 -21.80 12.15 3.09
CA PHE A 63 -21.92 13.29 2.17
C PHE A 63 -23.39 13.68 1.98
N ARG A 64 -23.97 14.31 3.00
CA ARG A 64 -25.22 15.05 2.84
C ARG A 64 -24.88 16.46 2.33
N ASN A 65 -25.57 16.88 1.28
CA ASN A 65 -25.47 18.24 0.76
C ASN A 65 -25.79 19.24 1.90
N LEU A 66 -24.82 20.08 2.27
CA LEU A 66 -25.03 21.15 3.26
C LEU A 66 -25.66 22.34 2.55
N PHE A 67 -26.91 22.66 2.90
CA PHE A 67 -27.60 23.84 2.40
C PHE A 67 -27.50 24.97 3.43
N VAL A 68 -26.98 26.12 3.01
CA VAL A 68 -26.89 27.33 3.85
C VAL A 68 -27.68 28.44 3.18
N TYR A 69 -28.64 29.02 3.91
CA TYR A 69 -29.44 30.14 3.46
C TYR A 69 -28.89 31.43 4.08
N SER A 70 -28.32 32.31 3.25
CA SER A 70 -27.88 33.67 3.68
C SER A 70 -28.57 34.72 2.80
N PRO A 71 -29.71 35.28 3.24
CA PRO A 71 -30.49 36.23 2.43
C PRO A 71 -29.81 37.60 2.21
N THR A 72 -28.87 37.99 3.09
CA THR A 72 -28.10 39.24 2.97
C THR A 72 -26.63 39.01 2.63
N GLY A 73 -26.26 37.78 2.25
CA GLY A 73 -24.86 37.40 2.11
C GLY A 73 -24.18 37.94 0.86
N LYS A 74 -22.90 38.27 1.00
CA LYS A 74 -22.04 38.66 -0.13
C LYS A 74 -21.67 37.43 -0.95
N LYS A 75 -21.38 37.63 -2.24
CA LYS A 75 -20.96 36.56 -3.19
C LYS A 75 -19.74 35.76 -2.67
N ASP A 76 -18.83 36.42 -1.95
CA ASP A 76 -17.65 35.83 -1.32
C ASP A 76 -17.81 35.59 0.21
N GLY A 77 -19.05 35.66 0.69
CA GLY A 77 -19.42 35.52 2.10
C GLY A 77 -19.17 34.11 2.63
N ILE A 78 -19.30 33.08 1.79
CA ILE A 78 -18.96 31.68 2.08
C ILE A 78 -18.23 31.11 0.87
N GLN A 79 -16.98 30.69 1.06
CA GLN A 79 -16.14 30.07 0.04
C GLN A 79 -15.63 28.72 0.51
N LEU A 80 -15.60 27.78 -0.42
CA LEU A 80 -15.07 26.45 -0.19
C LEU A 80 -13.75 26.36 -0.97
N ILE A 81 -12.64 26.55 -0.27
CA ILE A 81 -11.31 26.52 -0.86
C ILE A 81 -10.83 25.06 -0.82
N PRO A 82 -10.71 24.39 -1.97
CA PRO A 82 -10.21 23.02 -2.00
C PRO A 82 -8.75 23.01 -1.56
N VAL A 83 -8.41 22.18 -0.59
CA VAL A 83 -7.01 21.86 -0.30
C VAL A 83 -6.63 20.79 -1.31
N SER A 84 -6.12 21.21 -2.47
CA SER A 84 -5.86 20.32 -3.62
C SER A 84 -5.21 18.99 -3.23
N GLU A 85 -5.94 17.88 -3.39
CA GLU A 85 -5.42 16.50 -3.44
C GLU A 85 -5.00 16.08 -4.87
N VAL A 86 -5.23 16.95 -5.87
CA VAL A 86 -5.25 16.58 -7.30
C VAL A 86 -3.93 16.00 -7.81
N ALA A 87 -2.80 16.26 -7.16
CA ALA A 87 -1.49 15.70 -7.56
C ALA A 87 -1.18 14.32 -6.95
N ALA A 88 -1.88 13.87 -5.90
CA ALA A 88 -1.51 12.65 -5.19
C ALA A 88 -2.01 11.36 -5.85
N LYS A 89 -3.08 11.43 -6.67
CA LYS A 89 -3.69 10.24 -7.28
C LYS A 89 -2.72 9.44 -8.17
N ASP A 90 -1.86 10.13 -8.92
CA ASP A 90 -0.94 9.48 -9.87
C ASP A 90 0.27 8.84 -9.16
N GLU A 91 0.73 9.41 -8.05
CA GLU A 91 1.92 8.92 -7.32
C GLU A 91 1.68 7.61 -6.56
N PHE A 92 0.45 7.29 -6.15
CA PHE A 92 0.20 6.07 -5.37
C PHE A 92 0.49 4.78 -6.14
N ASN A 93 0.24 4.76 -7.44
CA ASN A 93 0.58 3.62 -8.28
C ASN A 93 2.10 3.48 -8.40
N SER A 94 2.81 4.61 -8.56
CA SER A 94 4.28 4.64 -8.61
C SER A 94 4.89 4.08 -7.33
N ILE A 95 4.47 4.60 -6.17
CA ILE A 95 4.92 4.14 -4.85
C ILE A 95 4.67 2.63 -4.68
N LYS A 96 3.48 2.14 -5.03
CA LYS A 96 3.14 0.71 -4.90
C LYS A 96 3.99 -0.18 -5.81
N ASN A 97 4.31 0.27 -7.02
CA ASN A 97 5.12 -0.49 -7.95
C ASN A 97 6.59 -0.53 -7.49
N GLN A 98 7.19 0.61 -7.17
CA GLN A 98 8.58 0.68 -6.71
C GLN A 98 8.78 -0.11 -5.42
N THR A 99 7.94 0.12 -4.42
CA THR A 99 8.05 -0.59 -3.14
C THR A 99 7.81 -2.10 -3.26
N ARG A 100 6.96 -2.54 -4.20
CA ARG A 100 6.80 -3.96 -4.51
C ARG A 100 8.11 -4.53 -5.06
N ASP A 101 8.70 -3.85 -6.04
CA ASP A 101 9.90 -4.33 -6.72
C ASP A 101 11.10 -4.40 -5.76
N ASP A 102 11.24 -3.43 -4.84
CA ASP A 102 12.23 -3.46 -3.76
C ASP A 102 12.06 -4.68 -2.82
N VAL A 103 10.81 -4.96 -2.42
CA VAL A 103 10.50 -6.11 -1.57
C VAL A 103 10.79 -7.42 -2.31
N LEU A 104 10.42 -7.53 -3.59
CA LEU A 104 10.72 -8.71 -4.40
C LEU A 104 12.22 -8.93 -4.55
N ALA A 105 12.98 -7.86 -4.81
CA ALA A 105 14.43 -7.93 -4.88
C ALA A 105 15.06 -8.42 -3.56
N SER A 106 14.52 -8.00 -2.41
CA SER A 106 15.00 -8.47 -1.10
C SER A 106 14.71 -9.94 -0.82
N LEU A 107 13.58 -10.46 -1.32
CA LEU A 107 13.20 -11.86 -1.15
C LEU A 107 14.01 -12.79 -2.05
N ARG A 108 14.51 -12.28 -3.19
CA ARG A 108 15.28 -13.05 -4.20
C ARG A 108 14.50 -14.25 -4.76
N ILE A 109 13.17 -14.22 -4.64
CA ILE A 109 12.26 -15.21 -5.23
C ILE A 109 11.80 -14.69 -6.60
N PRO A 110 11.94 -15.46 -7.70
CA PRO A 110 11.39 -15.08 -8.98
C PRO A 110 9.88 -14.78 -8.89
N PRO A 111 9.40 -13.62 -9.41
CA PRO A 111 8.02 -13.18 -9.24
C PRO A 111 6.97 -14.21 -9.70
N GLN A 112 7.25 -14.95 -10.77
CA GLN A 112 6.35 -15.98 -11.28
C GLN A 112 6.14 -17.15 -10.30
N LEU A 113 7.09 -17.44 -9.42
CA LEU A 113 6.94 -18.47 -8.38
C LEU A 113 6.04 -18.00 -7.22
N MET A 114 5.84 -16.68 -7.10
CA MET A 114 4.97 -16.06 -6.10
C MET A 114 3.54 -15.81 -6.62
N GLY A 115 3.22 -16.26 -7.84
CA GLY A 115 1.91 -16.02 -8.47
C GLY A 115 1.71 -14.58 -8.95
N ILE A 116 2.79 -13.81 -9.14
CA ILE A 116 2.69 -12.45 -9.67
C ILE A 116 2.39 -12.51 -11.16
N VAL A 117 1.40 -11.71 -11.58
CA VAL A 117 1.02 -11.58 -13.00
C VAL A 117 1.90 -10.51 -13.66
N PRO A 118 2.57 -10.82 -14.79
CA PRO A 118 3.39 -9.86 -15.52
C PRO A 118 2.55 -8.69 -16.03
N GLN A 119 3.11 -7.48 -15.97
CA GLN A 119 2.46 -6.26 -16.48
C GLN A 119 2.81 -5.96 -17.94
N ASN A 120 3.83 -6.64 -18.48
CA ASN A 120 4.34 -6.49 -19.84
C ASN A 120 3.96 -7.71 -20.71
N ALA A 121 3.80 -7.48 -22.03
CA ALA A 121 3.41 -8.52 -22.98
C ALA A 121 4.40 -9.70 -23.09
N GLY A 122 5.66 -9.50 -22.69
CA GLY A 122 6.71 -10.54 -22.76
C GLY A 122 6.67 -11.58 -21.64
N GLY A 123 5.88 -11.37 -20.58
CA GLY A 123 5.81 -12.29 -19.44
C GLY A 123 7.13 -12.45 -18.67
N PHE A 124 7.21 -13.48 -17.82
CA PHE A 124 8.40 -13.81 -17.03
C PHE A 124 9.25 -14.97 -17.60
N GLY A 125 8.83 -15.57 -18.72
CA GLY A 125 9.47 -16.76 -19.29
C GLY A 125 9.07 -18.07 -18.60
N SER A 126 9.95 -19.06 -18.65
CA SER A 126 9.69 -20.42 -18.14
C SER A 126 9.65 -20.47 -16.61
N ILE A 127 8.52 -20.94 -16.05
CA ILE A 127 8.38 -21.18 -14.61
C ILE A 127 9.35 -22.28 -14.15
N ARG A 128 9.59 -23.29 -15.00
CA ARG A 128 10.50 -24.40 -14.69
C ARG A 128 11.94 -23.91 -14.51
N GLU A 129 12.45 -23.12 -15.45
CA GLU A 129 13.82 -22.57 -15.36
C GLU A 129 13.98 -21.67 -14.14
N ALA A 130 12.98 -20.82 -13.87
CA ALA A 130 12.99 -19.97 -12.69
C ALA A 130 13.03 -20.78 -11.38
N ALA A 131 12.29 -21.88 -11.32
CA ALA A 131 12.30 -22.79 -10.18
C ALA A 131 13.65 -23.50 -10.00
N GLN A 132 14.28 -23.95 -11.09
CA GLN A 132 15.62 -24.58 -11.06
C GLN A 132 16.68 -23.58 -10.59
N ILE A 133 16.70 -22.36 -11.14
CA ILE A 133 17.66 -21.33 -10.75
C ILE A 133 17.45 -20.91 -9.29
N TYR A 134 16.20 -20.74 -8.86
CA TYR A 134 15.89 -20.44 -7.47
C TYR A 134 16.33 -21.57 -6.53
N ALA A 135 16.10 -22.83 -6.92
CA ALA A 135 16.53 -23.97 -6.13
C ALA A 135 18.06 -23.99 -5.94
N ALA A 136 18.82 -23.82 -7.02
CA ALA A 136 20.28 -23.82 -6.99
C ALA A 136 20.87 -22.61 -6.23
N ASN A 137 20.32 -21.41 -6.42
CA ASN A 137 20.92 -20.18 -5.90
C ASN A 137 20.42 -19.77 -4.50
N GLU A 138 19.22 -20.19 -4.11
CA GLU A 138 18.61 -19.78 -2.84
C GLU A 138 18.26 -20.97 -1.94
N LEU A 139 17.59 -22.00 -2.47
CA LEU A 139 17.13 -23.13 -1.65
C LEU A 139 18.28 -24.01 -1.15
N GLU A 140 19.15 -24.47 -2.04
CA GLU A 140 20.28 -25.36 -1.71
C GLU A 140 21.28 -24.69 -0.73
N PRO A 141 21.64 -23.40 -0.86
CA PRO A 141 22.46 -22.72 0.14
C PRO A 141 21.79 -22.63 1.52
N ILE A 142 20.48 -22.39 1.58
CA ILE A 142 19.74 -22.37 2.85
C ILE A 142 19.74 -23.77 3.48
N GLN A 143 19.45 -24.81 2.68
CA GLN A 143 19.53 -26.20 3.11
C GLN A 143 20.92 -26.54 3.65
N THR A 144 21.97 -26.13 2.94
CA THR A 144 23.37 -26.34 3.35
C THR A 144 23.70 -25.62 4.66
N ARG A 145 23.15 -24.43 4.89
CA ARG A 145 23.30 -23.73 6.18
C ARG A 145 22.58 -24.50 7.30
N MET A 146 21.41 -25.09 7.01
CA MET A 146 20.67 -25.88 7.99
C MET A 146 21.36 -27.20 8.35
N THR A 147 22.03 -27.86 7.40
CA THR A 147 22.78 -29.11 7.67
C THR A 147 24.00 -28.90 8.56
N GLN A 148 24.46 -27.65 8.77
CA GLN A 148 25.49 -27.33 9.76
C GLN A 148 25.13 -27.79 11.18
N LEU A 149 23.84 -27.93 11.48
CA LEU A 149 23.35 -28.50 12.73
C LEU A 149 23.89 -29.93 12.98
N ASN A 150 23.98 -30.75 11.93
CA ASN A 150 24.52 -32.11 12.05
C ASN A 150 25.97 -32.09 12.53
N HIS A 151 26.76 -31.14 12.02
CA HIS A 151 28.15 -30.97 12.44
C HIS A 151 28.26 -30.57 13.92
N TRP A 152 27.33 -29.76 14.41
CA TRP A 152 27.33 -29.35 15.83
C TRP A 152 26.95 -30.50 16.77
N LEU A 153 26.05 -31.38 16.33
CA LEU A 153 25.58 -32.51 17.12
C LEU A 153 26.47 -33.76 16.99
N GLY A 154 27.29 -33.84 15.93
CA GLY A 154 28.11 -35.01 15.64
C GLY A 154 27.32 -36.20 15.07
N GLU A 155 26.05 -35.98 14.71
CA GLU A 155 25.14 -36.98 14.15
C GLU A 155 24.29 -36.38 13.02
N GLU A 156 23.94 -37.21 12.02
CA GLU A 156 23.08 -36.79 10.90
C GLU A 156 21.60 -36.81 11.33
N VAL A 157 21.11 -35.68 11.83
CA VAL A 157 19.69 -35.52 12.22
C VAL A 157 18.84 -34.82 11.16
N LEU A 158 19.49 -34.07 10.25
CA LEU A 158 18.83 -33.25 9.25
C LEU A 158 19.37 -33.56 7.85
N ARG A 159 18.51 -34.02 6.94
CA ARG A 159 18.83 -34.29 5.53
C ARG A 159 17.71 -33.84 4.62
N PHE A 160 18.05 -33.42 3.41
CA PHE A 160 17.10 -33.00 2.38
C PHE A 160 17.06 -34.01 1.24
N LYS A 161 15.90 -34.14 0.60
CA LYS A 161 15.78 -34.88 -0.65
C LYS A 161 16.35 -34.02 -1.79
N PRO A 162 16.92 -34.63 -2.84
CA PRO A 162 17.23 -33.92 -4.07
C PRO A 162 16.02 -33.11 -4.54
N TYR A 163 16.26 -31.89 -4.99
CA TYR A 163 15.20 -31.06 -5.57
C TYR A 163 14.84 -31.62 -6.94
N GLU A 164 13.56 -31.92 -7.15
CA GLU A 164 13.03 -32.46 -8.40
C GLU A 164 11.83 -31.62 -8.84
N ILE A 165 11.77 -31.28 -10.13
CA ILE A 165 10.58 -30.68 -10.73
C ILE A 165 9.78 -31.78 -11.38
N ALA A 166 8.50 -31.90 -11.01
CA ALA A 166 7.60 -32.92 -11.55
C ALA A 166 7.62 -32.93 -13.10
N GLY A 167 7.87 -34.12 -13.67
CA GLY A 167 8.00 -34.34 -15.11
C GLY A 167 9.40 -34.69 -15.60
N GLU A 168 10.39 -34.80 -14.71
CA GLU A 168 11.69 -35.43 -14.99
C GLU A 168 11.65 -36.92 -14.61
N ALA A 169 11.05 -37.72 -15.49
CA ALA A 169 11.19 -39.19 -15.53
C ALA A 169 11.09 -39.65 -17.00
#